data_AF-A0A430Q080-F1
#
_entry.id   AF-A0A430Q080-F1
#
_cell.length_a   1.000
_cell.length_b   1.000
_cell.length_c   1.000
_cell.angle_alpha   90.00
_cell.angle_beta   90.00
_cell.angle_gamma   90.00
#
_symmetry.space_group_name_H-M   'P 1'
#
loop_
_entity.id
_entity.type
_entity.pdbx_description
1 polymer ?
#
loop_
_entity_poly.entity_id
_entity_poly.type
_entity_poly.pdbx_seq_one_letter_code
_entity_poly.pdbx_strand_id
1 'polypeptide(L)'
;MTTRDYKSDCIIFDDSYEGYSAKNFTLPEIYEKHISTILVPSGMIENRLERMSIDILSDYEKSGVQSVYVICILKGGFKFASDLFKALQEYSFTRRNYIKVSIDFVAASTYVDDSVGHDTKITPCTNMEKFRDKVKKLGIPIIQ
;
A
#
# COMPACT_ATOMS: atom_id res chain seq x y z
N MET A 1 18.44 -12.17 9.82
CA MET A 1 17.16 -11.67 9.26
C MET A 1 16.39 -12.88 8.76
N THR A 2 15.37 -13.31 9.49
CA THR A 2 14.47 -14.38 9.04
C THR A 2 13.58 -13.81 7.94
N THR A 3 13.74 -14.30 6.71
CA THR A 3 12.78 -14.10 5.61
C THR A 3 11.42 -14.60 6.08
N ARG A 4 10.54 -13.68 6.50
CA ARG A 4 9.13 -14.05 6.71
C ARG A 4 8.57 -14.51 5.38
N ASP A 5 7.94 -15.67 5.39
CA ASP A 5 7.18 -16.14 4.24
C ASP A 5 5.94 -15.24 4.14
N TYR A 6 6.05 -14.15 3.35
CA TYR A 6 5.01 -13.13 3.19
C TYR A 6 3.67 -13.72 2.75
N LYS A 7 3.67 -14.94 2.21
CA LYS A 7 2.47 -15.69 1.83
C LYS A 7 1.58 -16.04 3.03
N SER A 8 2.12 -16.06 4.25
CA SER A 8 1.42 -16.51 5.47
C SER A 8 0.36 -15.53 5.98
N ASP A 9 0.51 -14.22 5.71
CA ASP A 9 -0.32 -13.15 6.31
C ASP A 9 -1.26 -12.47 5.30
N CYS A 10 -1.44 -13.07 4.11
CA CYS A 10 -2.35 -12.58 3.08
C CYS A 10 -3.72 -13.24 3.20
N ILE A 11 -4.78 -12.50 2.89
CA ILE A 11 -6.10 -13.09 2.67
C ILE A 11 -6.08 -13.64 1.24
N ILE A 12 -6.23 -14.96 1.11
CA ILE A 12 -6.20 -15.66 -0.17
C ILE A 12 -7.64 -15.94 -0.59
N PHE A 13 -8.01 -15.45 -1.77
CA PHE A 13 -9.23 -15.87 -2.44
C PHE A 13 -8.87 -17.00 -3.41
N ASP A 14 -9.66 -18.07 -3.37
CA ASP A 14 -9.53 -19.17 -4.33
C ASP A 14 -9.97 -18.72 -5.73
N ASP A 15 -9.47 -19.38 -6.77
CA ASP A 15 -9.87 -19.09 -8.16
C ASP A 15 -11.37 -19.36 -8.38
N SER A 16 -11.99 -20.22 -7.57
CA SER A 16 -13.43 -20.47 -7.59
C SER A 16 -14.26 -19.42 -6.82
N TYR A 17 -13.64 -18.39 -6.22
CA TYR A 17 -14.36 -17.38 -5.45
C TYR A 17 -15.10 -16.41 -6.37
N GLU A 18 -16.43 -16.47 -6.34
CA GLU A 18 -17.29 -15.67 -7.23
C GLU A 18 -17.61 -14.27 -6.68
N GLY A 19 -17.15 -13.91 -5.48
CA GLY A 19 -17.47 -12.61 -4.86
C GLY A 19 -18.92 -12.49 -4.40
N TYR A 20 -19.35 -11.26 -4.18
CA TYR A 20 -20.71 -10.92 -3.77
C TYR A 20 -21.49 -10.31 -4.93
N SER A 21 -22.80 -10.59 -5.02
CA SER A 21 -23.65 -9.92 -6.00
C SER A 21 -23.67 -8.40 -5.76
N ALA A 22 -23.49 -7.62 -6.82
CA ALA A 22 -23.56 -6.16 -6.78
C ALA A 22 -24.90 -5.64 -6.23
N LYS A 23 -25.99 -6.41 -6.38
CA LYS A 23 -27.34 -6.08 -5.87
C LYS A 23 -27.40 -5.94 -4.34
N ASN A 24 -26.43 -6.52 -3.62
CA ASN A 24 -26.35 -6.44 -2.17
C ASN A 24 -25.62 -5.18 -1.68
N PHE A 25 -25.17 -4.30 -2.58
CA PHE A 25 -24.40 -3.10 -2.27
C PHE A 25 -25.00 -1.87 -2.93
N THR A 26 -24.70 -0.70 -2.35
CA THR A 26 -25.01 0.58 -2.96
C THR A 26 -23.91 0.94 -3.96
N LEU A 27 -24.29 1.19 -5.21
CA LEU A 27 -23.38 1.62 -6.27
C LEU A 27 -23.85 2.94 -6.88
N PRO A 28 -22.95 3.77 -7.43
CA PRO A 28 -23.36 4.91 -8.23
C PRO A 28 -24.09 4.44 -9.50
N GLU A 29 -25.21 5.08 -9.84
CA GLU A 29 -26.11 4.71 -10.94
C GLU A 29 -25.37 4.49 -12.28
N ILE A 30 -24.38 5.35 -12.56
CA ILE A 30 -23.58 5.27 -13.78
C ILE A 30 -22.78 3.95 -13.90
N TYR A 31 -22.51 3.27 -12.79
CA TYR A 31 -21.73 2.03 -12.73
C TYR A 31 -22.58 0.78 -12.54
N GLU A 32 -23.84 0.89 -12.12
CA GLU A 32 -24.70 -0.26 -11.80
C GLU A 32 -24.80 -1.26 -12.97
N LYS A 33 -24.95 -0.75 -14.20
CA LYS A 33 -25.03 -1.59 -15.40
C LYS A 33 -23.70 -2.23 -15.82
N HIS A 34 -22.60 -1.82 -15.21
CA HIS A 34 -21.24 -2.26 -15.57
C HIS A 34 -20.60 -3.16 -14.51
N ILE A 35 -21.22 -3.30 -13.34
CA ILE A 35 -20.67 -4.07 -12.21
C ILE A 35 -21.67 -5.16 -11.84
N SER A 36 -21.32 -6.42 -12.10
CA SER A 36 -22.14 -7.58 -11.69
C SER A 36 -21.79 -8.09 -10.29
N THR A 37 -20.52 -7.96 -9.91
CA THR A 37 -19.92 -8.67 -8.78
C THR A 37 -18.94 -7.77 -8.05
N ILE A 38 -18.98 -7.83 -6.72
CA ILE A 38 -18.03 -7.19 -5.81
C ILE A 38 -17.10 -8.28 -5.25
N LEU A 39 -15.83 -8.27 -5.66
CA LEU A 39 -14.84 -9.25 -5.17
C LEU A 39 -14.45 -8.98 -3.72
N VAL A 40 -14.10 -7.73 -3.42
CA VAL A 40 -13.65 -7.32 -2.08
C VAL A 40 -14.44 -6.07 -1.67
N PRO A 41 -15.33 -6.17 -0.66
CA PRO A 41 -16.04 -5.01 -0.12
C PRO A 41 -15.08 -3.99 0.51
N SER A 42 -15.45 -2.70 0.48
CA SER A 42 -14.59 -1.64 1.04
C SER A 42 -14.26 -1.85 2.52
N GLY A 43 -15.24 -2.28 3.34
CA GLY A 43 -15.01 -2.54 4.76
C GLY A 43 -13.98 -3.66 5.01
N MET A 44 -13.91 -4.66 4.13
CA MET A 44 -12.90 -5.72 4.22
C MET A 44 -11.49 -5.17 3.92
N ILE A 45 -11.39 -4.25 2.95
CA ILE A 45 -10.13 -3.55 2.63
C ILE A 45 -9.70 -2.71 3.83
N GLU A 46 -10.62 -1.93 4.40
CA GLU A 46 -10.37 -1.06 5.55
C GLU A 46 -9.86 -1.86 6.76
N ASN A 47 -10.54 -2.94 7.15
CA ASN A 47 -10.07 -3.78 8.26
C ASN A 47 -8.72 -4.43 7.99
N ARG A 48 -8.44 -4.83 6.74
CA ARG A 48 -7.12 -5.38 6.40
C ARG A 48 -6.02 -4.33 6.52
N LEU A 49 -6.29 -3.08 6.13
CA LEU A 49 -5.37 -1.94 6.23
C LEU A 49 -5.10 -1.55 7.68
N GLU A 50 -6.12 -1.56 8.55
CA GLU A 50 -5.95 -1.35 9.99
C GLU A 50 -4.99 -2.37 10.59
N ARG A 51 -5.24 -3.67 10.32
CA ARG A 51 -4.36 -4.73 10.79
C ARG A 51 -2.94 -4.60 10.24
N MET A 52 -2.82 -4.30 8.94
CA MET A 52 -1.53 -4.08 8.28
C MET A 52 -0.75 -2.95 8.94
N SER A 53 -1.42 -1.85 9.29
CA SER A 53 -0.80 -0.71 9.95
C SER A 53 -0.23 -1.07 11.33
N ILE A 54 -0.97 -1.87 12.10
CA ILE A 54 -0.52 -2.37 13.41
C ILE A 54 0.72 -3.27 13.23
N ASP A 55 0.70 -4.18 12.26
CA ASP A 55 1.82 -5.08 12.02
C ASP A 55 3.08 -4.30 11.60
N ILE A 56 2.95 -3.37 10.65
CA ILE A 56 4.03 -2.49 10.17
C ILE A 56 4.65 -1.69 11.33
N LEU A 57 3.83 -0.99 12.12
CA LEU A 57 4.33 -0.17 13.22
C LEU A 57 5.00 -1.01 14.31
N SER A 58 4.51 -2.23 14.56
CA SER A 58 5.11 -3.14 15.54
C SER A 58 6.51 -3.58 15.15
N ASP A 59 6.72 -3.83 13.87
CA ASP A 59 8.04 -4.21 13.36
C ASP A 59 9.03 -3.04 13.41
N TYR A 60 8.57 -1.83 13.07
CA TYR A 60 9.40 -0.62 13.17
C TYR A 60 9.71 -0.25 14.62
N GLU A 61 8.75 -0.38 15.54
CA GLU A 61 8.96 -0.12 16.96
C GLU A 61 10.01 -1.08 17.56
N LYS A 62 9.91 -2.38 17.26
CA LYS A 62 10.92 -3.39 17.66
C LYS A 62 12.32 -3.06 17.13
N SER A 63 12.38 -2.41 15.96
CA SER A 63 13.63 -2.02 15.30
C SER A 63 14.14 -0.64 15.74
N GLY A 64 13.46 0.03 16.67
CA GLY A 64 13.85 1.36 17.18
C GLY A 64 13.73 2.47 16.13
N VAL A 65 12.90 2.29 15.10
CA VAL A 65 12.69 3.28 14.04
C VAL A 65 11.73 4.37 14.54
N GLN A 66 12.12 5.62 14.40
CA GLN A 66 11.34 6.79 14.87
C GLN A 66 10.60 7.51 13.73
N SER A 67 10.88 7.18 12.47
CA SER A 67 10.21 7.79 11.33
C SER A 67 10.12 6.85 10.13
N VAL A 68 8.97 6.83 9.46
CA VAL A 68 8.66 5.98 8.30
C VAL A 68 8.08 6.82 7.17
N TYR A 69 8.42 6.46 5.94
CA TYR A 69 7.86 7.07 4.73
C TYR A 69 7.08 6.02 3.94
N VAL A 70 5.82 6.32 3.62
CA VAL A 70 5.00 5.59 2.66
C VAL A 70 5.26 6.19 1.28
N ILE A 71 5.79 5.40 0.36
CA ILE A 71 5.99 5.83 -1.04
C ILE A 71 4.83 5.27 -1.87
N CYS A 72 3.92 6.13 -2.30
CA CYS A 72 2.78 5.79 -3.14
C CYS A 72 3.18 5.83 -4.62
N ILE A 73 3.00 4.70 -5.31
CA ILE A 73 3.16 4.62 -6.76
C ILE A 73 1.84 5.00 -7.45
N LEU A 74 1.86 6.08 -8.21
CA LEU A 74 0.72 6.57 -8.96
C LEU A 74 0.56 5.85 -10.30
N LYS A 75 -0.66 5.73 -10.84
CA LYS A 75 -1.92 6.32 -10.33
C LYS A 75 -2.73 5.37 -9.45
N GLY A 76 -2.68 4.07 -9.71
CA GLY A 76 -3.57 3.07 -9.08
C GLY A 76 -3.39 2.88 -7.58
N GLY A 77 -2.21 3.19 -7.03
CA GLY A 77 -1.91 3.02 -5.60
C GLY A 77 -2.47 4.10 -4.69
N PHE A 78 -3.05 5.19 -5.24
CA PHE A 78 -3.41 6.38 -4.45
C PHE A 78 -4.37 6.08 -3.30
N LYS A 79 -5.51 5.45 -3.57
CA LYS A 79 -6.52 5.18 -2.54
C LYS A 79 -5.97 4.27 -1.44
N PHE A 80 -5.31 3.18 -1.83
CA PHE A 80 -4.67 2.25 -0.89
C PHE A 80 -3.64 2.95 -0.01
N ALA A 81 -2.72 3.71 -0.60
CA ALA A 81 -1.67 4.39 0.16
C ALA A 81 -2.23 5.49 1.07
N SER A 82 -3.27 6.19 0.64
CA SER A 82 -3.97 7.19 1.46
C SER A 82 -4.64 6.56 2.67
N ASP A 83 -5.41 5.48 2.47
CA ASP A 83 -6.12 4.79 3.53
C ASP A 83 -5.14 4.12 4.52
N LEU A 84 -4.06 3.51 4.00
CA LEU A 84 -2.98 2.97 4.83
C LEU A 84 -2.24 4.06 5.62
N PHE A 85 -1.91 5.19 4.99
CA PHE A 85 -1.24 6.30 5.65
C PHE A 85 -2.07 6.86 6.80
N LYS A 86 -3.38 7.02 6.59
CA LYS A 86 -4.33 7.43 7.64
C LYS A 86 -4.29 6.46 8.82
N ALA A 87 -4.45 5.16 8.56
CA ALA A 87 -4.42 4.14 9.61
C ALA A 87 -3.06 4.12 10.35
N LEU A 88 -1.94 4.24 9.63
CA LEU A 88 -0.60 4.35 10.23
C LEU A 88 -0.46 5.56 11.13
N GLN A 89 -1.00 6.73 10.75
CA GLN A 89 -0.99 7.91 11.60
C GLN A 89 -1.80 7.67 12.87
N GLU A 90 -3.04 7.20 12.74
CA GLU A 90 -3.95 6.92 13.86
C GLU A 90 -3.32 5.95 14.88
N TYR A 91 -2.78 4.83 14.41
CA TYR A 91 -2.15 3.83 15.29
C TYR A 91 -0.77 4.24 15.78
N SER A 92 -0.05 5.14 15.11
CA SER A 92 1.24 5.60 15.59
C SER A 92 1.10 6.47 16.85
N PHE A 93 0.06 7.31 16.91
CA PHE A 93 -0.20 8.16 18.08
C PHE A 93 -0.58 7.38 19.34
N THR A 94 -1.09 6.16 19.19
CA THR A 94 -1.46 5.32 20.34
C THR A 94 -0.29 4.52 20.91
N ARG A 95 0.87 4.52 20.25
CA ARG A 95 2.06 3.78 20.73
C ARG A 95 2.83 4.56 21.78
N ARG A 96 3.50 3.82 22.66
CA ARG A 96 4.40 4.38 23.67
C ARG A 96 5.58 5.09 23.02
N ASN A 97 6.15 4.51 21.96
CA ASN A 97 7.17 5.14 21.15
C ASN A 97 6.53 5.65 19.87
N TYR A 98 6.28 6.96 19.82
CA TYR A 98 5.69 7.59 18.64
C TYR A 98 6.60 7.43 17.41
N ILE A 99 6.02 7.00 16.29
CA ILE A 99 6.71 6.84 15.00
C ILE A 99 6.17 7.89 14.03
N LYS A 100 7.00 8.85 13.61
CA LYS A 100 6.57 9.86 12.64
C LYS A 100 6.30 9.20 11.28
N VAL A 101 5.05 9.24 10.81
CA VAL A 101 4.67 8.74 9.48
C VAL A 101 4.61 9.91 8.50
N SER A 102 5.14 9.71 7.30
CA SER A 102 5.05 10.68 6.19
C SER A 102 4.72 9.93 4.89
N ILE A 103 4.10 10.60 3.93
CA ILE A 103 3.77 10.03 2.61
C ILE A 103 4.45 10.83 1.51
N ASP A 104 4.83 10.15 0.43
CA ASP A 104 5.33 10.75 -0.79
C ASP A 104 4.84 10.01 -2.02
N PHE A 105 4.93 10.64 -3.19
CA PHE A 105 4.36 10.15 -4.43
C PHE A 105 5.41 10.03 -5.52
N VAL A 106 5.31 8.93 -6.26
CA VAL A 106 6.13 8.65 -7.42
C VAL A 106 5.22 8.22 -8.55
N ALA A 107 5.32 8.86 -9.70
CA ALA A 107 4.63 8.42 -10.91
C ALA A 107 5.51 7.41 -11.64
N ALA A 108 4.98 6.21 -11.87
CA ALA A 108 5.61 5.22 -12.73
C ALA A 108 4.81 5.15 -14.03
N SER A 109 5.47 5.31 -15.16
CA SER A 109 4.89 5.04 -16.48
C SER A 109 5.53 3.79 -17.04
N THR A 110 4.78 2.69 -17.00
CA THR A 110 5.20 1.34 -17.42
C THR A 110 4.55 0.90 -18.74
N TYR A 111 3.65 1.71 -19.32
CA TYR A 111 2.87 1.35 -20.51
C TYR A 111 3.08 2.35 -21.63
N VAL A 112 3.51 1.85 -22.79
CA VAL A 112 3.27 2.45 -24.11
C VAL A 112 2.59 1.36 -24.92
N ASP A 113 1.31 1.54 -25.21
CA ASP A 113 0.51 0.73 -26.15
C ASP A 113 0.67 -0.79 -26.03
N ASP A 114 0.06 -1.39 -24.99
CA ASP A 114 -0.16 -2.84 -24.76
C ASP A 114 1.05 -3.78 -24.93
N SER A 115 2.26 -3.24 -25.07
CA SER A 115 3.49 -3.98 -25.23
C SER A 115 4.35 -3.88 -23.96
N VAL A 116 4.58 -5.03 -23.33
CA VAL A 116 5.42 -5.13 -22.13
C VAL A 116 6.87 -5.26 -22.60
N GLY A 117 7.60 -4.15 -22.71
CA GLY A 117 8.98 -4.17 -23.21
C GLY A 117 9.80 -2.89 -23.06
N HIS A 118 9.28 -1.86 -22.40
CA HIS A 118 9.99 -0.59 -22.23
C HIS A 118 10.46 -0.35 -20.79
N ASP A 119 11.58 0.36 -20.67
CA ASP A 119 12.15 0.78 -19.39
C ASP A 119 11.10 1.53 -18.55
N THR A 120 10.95 1.12 -17.30
CA THR A 120 10.04 1.80 -16.38
C THR A 120 10.55 3.19 -16.10
N LYS A 121 9.88 4.20 -16.65
CA LYS A 121 10.22 5.59 -16.34
C LYS A 121 9.56 5.98 -15.02
N ILE A 122 10.43 6.21 -14.03
CA ILE A 122 10.06 6.69 -12.70
C ILE A 122 10.21 8.20 -12.68
N THR A 123 9.12 8.90 -12.40
CA THR A 123 9.10 10.36 -12.26
C THR A 123 8.72 10.70 -10.81
N PRO A 124 9.68 11.11 -9.98
CA PRO A 124 9.38 11.59 -8.64
C PRO A 124 8.44 12.80 -8.68
N CYS A 125 7.44 12.82 -7.80
CA CYS A 125 6.59 14.00 -7.66
C CYS A 125 7.19 15.07 -6.73
N THR A 126 8.24 14.72 -5.99
CA THR A 126 8.97 15.64 -5.11
C THR A 126 10.48 15.35 -5.12
N ASN A 127 11.28 16.19 -4.45
CA ASN A 127 12.73 16.00 -4.36
C ASN A 127 13.08 14.71 -3.58
N MET A 128 13.78 13.79 -4.25
CA MET A 128 14.16 12.48 -3.71
C MET A 128 15.37 12.50 -2.77
N GLU A 129 16.14 13.59 -2.71
CA GLU A 129 17.31 13.69 -1.82
C GLU A 129 16.94 13.46 -0.35
N LYS A 130 15.69 13.75 0.05
CA LYS A 130 15.17 13.48 1.39
C LYS A 130 15.13 12.00 1.79
N PHE A 131 15.38 11.07 0.85
CA PHE A 131 15.44 9.62 1.08
C PHE A 131 16.87 9.06 1.10
N ARG A 132 17.88 9.83 0.68
CA ARG A 132 19.25 9.35 0.45
C ARG A 132 19.89 8.65 1.64
N ASP A 133 19.62 9.15 2.85
CA ASP A 133 20.15 8.56 4.09
C ASP A 133 19.14 7.68 4.84
N LYS A 134 17.91 7.56 4.33
CA LYS A 134 16.86 6.71 4.90
C LYS A 134 16.97 5.26 4.43
N VAL A 135 17.55 5.03 3.26
CA VAL A 135 17.75 3.68 2.69
C VAL A 135 18.95 2.95 3.34
N LYS A 136 19.94 3.70 3.84
CA LYS A 136 21.18 3.14 4.43
C LYS A 136 20.96 2.33 5.72
N LYS A 137 19.80 2.46 6.39
CA LYS A 137 19.47 1.69 7.59
C LYS A 137 18.75 0.36 7.32
N LEU A 138 18.42 0.05 6.06
CA LEU A 138 17.65 -1.17 5.71
C LEU A 138 18.41 -2.19 4.86
N GLY A 139 19.71 -2.01 4.61
CA GLY A 139 20.52 -3.03 3.92
C GLY A 139 20.01 -3.42 2.52
N ILE A 140 19.24 -2.55 1.87
CA ILE A 140 18.75 -2.76 0.51
C ILE A 140 19.84 -2.24 -0.43
N PRO A 141 20.47 -3.09 -1.26
CA PRO A 141 21.47 -2.63 -2.21
C PRO A 141 20.80 -1.69 -3.21
N ILE A 142 21.27 -0.44 -3.25
CA ILE A 142 20.93 0.49 -4.32
C ILE A 142 21.64 -0.04 -5.56
N ILE A 143 20.88 -0.52 -6.53
CA ILE A 143 21.39 -0.88 -7.85
C ILE A 143 21.80 0.44 -8.50
N GLN A 144 23.12 0.62 -8.67
CA GLN A 144 23.71 1.68 -9.48
C GLN A 144 23.57 1.36 -10.96
#